data_AF-A0A059PEU4-F1
#
_entry.id   AF-A0A059PEU4-F1
#
_cell.length_a   1.000
_cell.length_b   1.000
_cell.length_c   1.000
_cell.angle_alpha   90.00
_cell.angle_beta   90.00
_cell.angle_gamma   90.00
#
_symmetry.space_group_name_H-M   'P 1'
#
loop_
_entity.id
_entity.type
_entity.pdbx_description
1 polymer ?
#
loop_
_entity_poly.entity_id
_entity_poly.type
_entity_poly.pdbx_seq_one_letter_code
_entity_poly.pdbx_strand_id
1 'polypeptide(L)'
;VKVTSTEEYPHLRPARLRRGFIHRNIMVLPRQTCGLFTHTMYIDRYPGGRDKLDESIQGGELFQTIVYNPINIFMTHMSNYGSDRLALYTFQSVIKFLQCWTNLKLASAPPIQLAEMYFQLHPEEVDPVWGNPCDDARHKKIWSKTKNCDSLPKFLVIGPQKTGTTALYTFLSMHGSIASNIASPDTF
;
A
#
# COMPACT_ATOMS: atom_id res chain seq x y z
N VAL A 1 -13.84 6.07 11.58
CA VAL A 1 -13.26 4.88 10.92
C VAL A 1 -12.01 4.48 11.70
N LYS A 2 -11.86 3.21 12.10
CA LYS A 2 -10.69 2.72 12.85
C LYS A 2 -9.68 1.95 11.99
N VAL A 3 -10.17 1.33 10.91
CA VAL A 3 -9.36 0.51 10.00
C VAL A 3 -9.71 0.87 8.55
N THR A 4 -8.70 0.91 7.70
CA THR A 4 -8.84 1.00 6.24
C THR A 4 -7.69 0.25 5.57
N SER A 5 -7.61 0.26 4.24
CA SER A 5 -6.53 -0.37 3.48
C SER A 5 -6.09 0.47 2.30
N THR A 6 -4.86 0.25 1.84
CA THR A 6 -4.27 0.93 0.68
C THR A 6 -3.44 -0.04 -0.15
N GLU A 7 -3.45 0.14 -1.48
CA GLU A 7 -2.76 -0.75 -2.43
C GLU A 7 -1.34 -0.28 -2.76
N GLU A 8 -1.03 1.00 -2.51
CA GLU A 8 0.18 1.63 -3.06
C GLU A 8 1.25 1.91 -2.02
N TYR A 9 1.07 1.54 -0.75
CA TYR A 9 1.99 1.91 0.31
C TYR A 9 3.02 0.82 0.66
N PRO A 10 4.32 1.14 0.76
CA PRO A 10 4.93 2.42 0.40
C PRO A 10 5.07 2.61 -1.12
N HIS A 11 5.03 1.51 -1.89
CA HIS A 11 5.01 1.51 -3.35
C HIS A 11 4.04 0.45 -3.86
N LEU A 12 3.46 0.67 -5.05
CA LEU A 12 2.55 -0.31 -5.66
C LEU A 12 3.25 -1.65 -5.95
N ARG A 13 4.49 -1.60 -6.43
CA ARG A 13 5.24 -2.81 -6.82
C ARG A 13 6.64 -2.82 -6.19
N PRO A 14 7.17 -4.01 -5.89
CA PRO A 14 6.48 -5.32 -5.91
C PRO A 14 5.46 -5.45 -4.75
N ALA A 15 4.36 -6.19 -4.96
CA ALA A 15 3.26 -6.27 -3.98
C ALA A 15 3.69 -6.80 -2.60
N ARG A 16 4.67 -7.71 -2.57
CA ARG A 16 5.27 -8.27 -1.34
C ARG A 16 6.01 -7.25 -0.45
N LEU A 17 6.28 -6.04 -0.95
CA LEU A 17 6.94 -4.98 -0.18
C LEU A 17 5.94 -3.94 0.34
N ARG A 18 4.64 -4.14 0.10
CA ARG A 18 3.60 -3.28 0.65
C ARG A 18 3.52 -3.46 2.16
N ARG A 19 3.19 -2.37 2.86
CA ARG A 19 3.21 -2.30 4.32
C ARG A 19 1.94 -1.68 4.89
N GLY A 20 1.70 -1.94 6.16
CA GLY A 20 0.72 -1.19 6.94
C GLY A 20 1.33 0.08 7.52
N PHE A 21 0.47 0.92 8.11
CA PHE A 21 0.87 2.02 9.00
C PHE A 21 -0.32 2.50 9.83
N ILE A 22 -0.04 3.22 10.90
CA ILE A 22 -1.06 3.89 11.71
C ILE A 22 -0.97 5.40 11.50
N HIS A 23 -2.06 6.02 11.05
CA HIS A 23 -2.15 7.47 10.91
C HIS A 23 -3.37 8.01 11.62
N ARG A 24 -3.16 8.92 12.58
CA ARG A 24 -4.24 9.54 13.39
C ARG A 24 -5.17 8.49 14.02
N ASN A 25 -4.59 7.45 14.62
CA ASN A 25 -5.30 6.31 15.22
C ASN A 25 -6.15 5.50 14.24
N ILE A 26 -5.87 5.58 12.93
CA ILE A 26 -6.46 4.73 11.90
C ILE A 26 -5.40 3.73 11.45
N MET A 27 -5.70 2.44 11.63
CA MET A 27 -4.89 1.33 11.15
C MET A 27 -5.11 1.16 9.63
N VAL A 28 -4.07 1.40 8.84
CA VAL A 28 -4.09 1.26 7.38
C VAL A 28 -3.35 -0.02 7.02
N LEU A 29 -4.04 -0.98 6.40
CA LEU A 29 -3.47 -2.27 6.06
C LEU A 29 -3.05 -2.37 4.57
N PRO A 30 -2.02 -3.17 4.24
CA PRO A 30 -1.59 -3.35 2.86
C PRO A 30 -2.59 -4.20 2.08
N ARG A 31 -3.23 -3.57 1.09
CA ARG A 31 -4.15 -4.23 0.19
C ARG A 31 -3.39 -4.86 -0.97
N GLN A 32 -3.76 -6.10 -1.28
CA GLN A 32 -3.26 -6.88 -2.38
C GLN A 32 -4.16 -6.76 -3.61
N THR A 33 -3.56 -6.94 -4.78
CA THR A 33 -4.27 -6.95 -6.07
C THR A 33 -4.72 -8.36 -6.40
N CYS A 34 -5.97 -8.52 -6.85
CA CYS A 34 -6.52 -9.81 -7.28
C CYS A 34 -6.64 -9.95 -8.80
N GLY A 35 -6.14 -8.97 -9.56
CA GLY A 35 -6.23 -8.96 -11.03
C GLY A 35 -7.64 -8.76 -11.58
N LEU A 36 -8.63 -8.38 -10.77
CA LEU A 36 -9.98 -8.05 -11.21
C LEU A 36 -10.15 -6.55 -11.39
N PHE A 37 -10.86 -6.16 -12.44
CA PHE A 37 -11.06 -4.76 -12.81
C PHE A 37 -12.54 -4.37 -12.69
N THR A 38 -12.81 -3.11 -12.34
CA THR A 38 -14.17 -2.57 -12.21
C THR A 38 -15.00 -2.72 -13.48
N HIS A 39 -14.40 -2.53 -14.64
CA HIS A 39 -15.08 -2.51 -15.94
C HIS A 39 -15.18 -3.89 -16.61
N THR A 40 -14.62 -4.92 -15.99
CA THR A 40 -14.62 -6.28 -16.53
C THR A 40 -15.68 -7.11 -15.79
N MET A 41 -16.82 -7.33 -16.45
CA MET A 41 -17.93 -8.15 -15.93
C MET A 41 -18.05 -9.52 -16.59
N TYR A 42 -17.44 -9.67 -17.77
CA TYR A 42 -17.50 -10.88 -18.58
C TYR A 42 -16.10 -11.46 -18.76
N ILE A 43 -15.98 -12.79 -18.71
CA ILE A 43 -14.70 -13.48 -18.81
C ILE A 43 -14.02 -13.25 -20.17
N ASP A 44 -14.80 -13.19 -21.25
CA ASP A 44 -14.30 -12.95 -22.61
C ASP A 44 -13.75 -11.53 -22.79
N ARG A 45 -14.09 -10.61 -21.88
CA ARG A 45 -13.56 -9.24 -21.84
C ARG A 45 -12.42 -9.08 -20.83
N TYR A 46 -11.98 -10.15 -20.20
CA TYR A 46 -10.86 -10.10 -19.26
C TYR A 46 -9.56 -9.75 -20.01
N PRO A 47 -8.78 -8.74 -19.55
CA PRO A 47 -7.56 -8.35 -20.23
C PRO A 47 -6.53 -9.49 -20.29
N GLY A 48 -6.31 -10.03 -21.50
CA GLY A 48 -5.44 -11.20 -21.72
C GLY A 48 -6.19 -12.54 -21.72
N GLY A 49 -7.52 -12.53 -21.67
CA GLY A 49 -8.35 -13.72 -21.80
C GLY A 49 -8.44 -14.56 -20.52
N ARG A 50 -9.27 -15.60 -20.58
CA ARG A 50 -9.51 -16.53 -19.48
C ARG A 50 -8.22 -17.18 -18.97
N ASP A 51 -7.37 -17.62 -19.89
CA ASP A 51 -6.14 -18.35 -19.56
C ASP A 51 -5.23 -17.53 -18.64
N LYS A 52 -5.14 -16.22 -18.85
CA LYS A 52 -4.34 -15.34 -17.98
C LYS A 52 -4.90 -15.23 -16.56
N LEU A 53 -6.23 -15.22 -16.41
CA LEU A 53 -6.85 -15.26 -15.09
C LEU A 53 -6.57 -16.60 -14.40
N ASP A 54 -6.70 -17.69 -15.15
CA ASP A 54 -6.44 -19.05 -14.66
C ASP A 54 -4.97 -19.25 -14.29
N GLU A 55 -4.02 -18.74 -15.07
CA GLU A 55 -2.58 -18.72 -14.75
C GLU A 55 -2.30 -18.00 -13.43
N SER A 56 -2.95 -16.84 -13.19
CA SER A 56 -2.81 -16.10 -11.93
C SER A 56 -3.28 -16.91 -10.72
N ILE A 57 -4.35 -17.70 -10.90
CA ILE A 57 -4.96 -18.56 -9.89
C ILE A 57 -4.13 -19.84 -9.64
N GLN A 58 -3.62 -20.47 -10.69
CA GLN A 58 -3.01 -21.79 -10.66
C GLN A 58 -1.48 -21.70 -10.52
N GLY A 59 -1.02 -21.20 -9.37
CA GLY A 59 0.42 -21.06 -9.08
C GLY A 59 1.02 -19.71 -9.47
N GLY A 60 0.26 -18.84 -10.14
CA GLY A 60 0.68 -17.50 -10.53
C GLY A 60 0.57 -16.44 -9.44
N GLU A 61 0.40 -15.18 -9.86
CA GLU A 61 0.51 -14.00 -8.99
C GLU A 61 -0.47 -14.03 -7.80
N LEU A 62 -1.74 -14.36 -8.03
CA LEU A 62 -2.74 -14.39 -6.94
C LEU A 62 -2.45 -15.50 -5.95
N PHE A 63 -2.11 -16.70 -6.42
CA PHE A 63 -1.71 -17.81 -5.57
C PHE A 63 -0.50 -17.44 -4.70
N GLN A 64 0.58 -16.96 -5.33
CA GLN A 64 1.80 -16.58 -4.64
C GLN A 64 1.57 -15.46 -3.63
N THR A 65 0.71 -14.50 -3.97
CA THR A 65 0.31 -13.43 -3.04
C THR A 65 -0.32 -14.00 -1.78
N ILE A 66 -1.23 -14.98 -1.89
CA ILE A 66 -1.85 -15.60 -0.72
C ILE A 66 -0.84 -16.40 0.09
N VAL A 67 0.07 -17.13 -0.57
CA VAL A 67 1.09 -17.96 0.10
C VAL A 67 2.13 -17.13 0.83
N TYR A 68 2.58 -16.01 0.26
CA TYR A 68 3.66 -15.20 0.82
C TYR A 68 3.23 -14.17 1.86
N ASN A 69 1.93 -13.91 2.00
CA ASN A 69 1.42 -12.95 2.98
C ASN A 69 0.60 -13.69 4.06
N PRO A 70 0.91 -13.53 5.35
CA PRO A 70 0.13 -14.13 6.43
C PRO A 70 -1.27 -13.51 6.55
N ILE A 71 -1.38 -12.21 6.22
CA ILE A 71 -2.64 -11.47 6.19
C ILE A 71 -2.89 -10.98 4.77
N ASN A 72 -4.03 -11.39 4.23
CA ASN A 72 -4.41 -11.09 2.86
C ASN A 72 -5.66 -10.23 2.82
N ILE A 73 -5.57 -9.09 2.15
CA ILE A 73 -6.67 -8.13 2.00
C ILE A 73 -6.80 -7.83 0.53
N PHE A 74 -7.92 -8.21 -0.08
CA PHE A 74 -8.13 -7.98 -1.50
C PHE A 74 -9.22 -6.95 -1.73
N MET A 75 -9.07 -6.17 -2.81
CA MET A 75 -10.14 -5.35 -3.33
C MET A 75 -10.93 -6.12 -4.38
N THR A 76 -12.24 -6.04 -4.28
CA THR A 76 -13.19 -6.42 -5.34
C THR A 76 -14.24 -5.34 -5.44
N HIS A 77 -14.93 -5.28 -6.57
CA HIS A 77 -16.00 -4.31 -6.80
C HIS A 77 -17.34 -5.02 -7.02
N MET A 78 -18.44 -4.29 -6.81
CA MET A 78 -19.80 -4.82 -7.02
C MET A 78 -19.99 -5.45 -8.40
N SER A 79 -19.40 -4.87 -9.45
CA SER A 79 -19.44 -5.39 -10.81
C SER A 79 -18.78 -6.77 -10.96
N ASN A 80 -17.77 -7.10 -10.13
CA ASN A 80 -17.11 -8.41 -10.15
C ASN A 80 -18.00 -9.54 -9.60
N TYR A 81 -19.08 -9.19 -8.89
CA TYR A 81 -20.10 -10.12 -8.41
C TYR A 81 -21.34 -10.18 -9.33
N GLY A 82 -21.35 -9.38 -10.41
CA GLY A 82 -22.41 -9.35 -11.42
C GLY A 82 -22.30 -10.51 -12.42
N SER A 83 -22.72 -10.28 -13.67
CA SER A 83 -22.80 -11.21 -14.81
C SER A 83 -22.06 -12.56 -14.65
N ASP A 84 -20.79 -12.65 -15.06
CA ASP A 84 -20.02 -13.90 -15.03
C ASP A 84 -19.39 -14.18 -13.66
N ARG A 85 -19.68 -13.34 -12.65
CA ARG A 85 -19.29 -13.53 -11.25
C ARG A 85 -17.79 -13.76 -11.09
N LEU A 86 -16.97 -12.97 -11.79
CA LEU A 86 -15.52 -13.14 -11.83
C LEU A 86 -14.86 -13.17 -10.44
N ALA A 87 -15.38 -12.42 -9.47
CA ALA A 87 -14.89 -12.49 -8.08
C ALA A 87 -15.10 -13.88 -7.47
N LEU A 88 -16.29 -14.47 -7.62
CA LEU A 88 -16.56 -15.82 -7.11
C LEU A 88 -15.70 -16.85 -7.84
N TYR A 89 -15.62 -16.79 -9.16
CA TYR A 89 -14.79 -17.69 -9.96
C TYR A 89 -13.33 -17.65 -9.48
N THR A 90 -12.77 -16.45 -9.36
CA THR A 90 -11.36 -16.24 -8.99
C THR A 90 -11.06 -16.76 -7.59
N PHE A 91 -11.83 -16.32 -6.58
CA PHE A 91 -11.53 -16.67 -5.19
C PHE A 91 -11.89 -18.12 -4.86
N GLN A 92 -12.97 -18.69 -5.42
CA GLN A 92 -13.26 -20.11 -5.21
C GLN A 92 -12.17 -20.99 -5.84
N SER A 93 -11.70 -20.63 -7.03
CA SER A 93 -10.69 -21.42 -7.74
C SER A 93 -9.33 -21.36 -7.04
N VAL A 94 -8.89 -20.18 -6.59
CA VAL A 94 -7.61 -20.07 -5.88
C VAL A 94 -7.66 -20.74 -4.50
N ILE A 95 -8.78 -20.67 -3.78
CA ILE A 95 -8.93 -21.37 -2.50
C ILE A 95 -8.88 -22.88 -2.70
N LYS A 96 -9.58 -23.42 -3.71
CA LYS A 96 -9.50 -24.85 -4.06
C LYS A 96 -8.08 -25.26 -4.41
N PHE A 97 -7.40 -24.46 -5.23
CA PHE A 97 -6.02 -24.73 -5.62
C PHE A 97 -5.08 -24.73 -4.40
N LEU A 98 -5.20 -23.74 -3.50
CA LEU A 98 -4.45 -23.69 -2.25
C LEU A 98 -4.68 -24.92 -1.38
N GLN A 99 -5.93 -25.38 -1.24
CA GLN A 99 -6.27 -26.56 -0.44
C GLN A 99 -5.73 -27.85 -1.05
N CYS A 100 -5.65 -27.95 -2.38
CA CYS A 100 -5.09 -29.12 -3.07
C CYS A 100 -3.56 -29.19 -2.96
N TRP A 101 -2.89 -28.04 -3.04
CA TRP A 101 -1.43 -27.98 -3.21
C TRP A 101 -0.66 -27.50 -1.98
N THR A 102 -1.34 -27.10 -0.92
CA THR A 102 -0.73 -26.62 0.32
C THR A 102 -1.48 -27.14 1.54
N ASN A 103 -0.84 -27.09 2.70
CA ASN A 103 -1.47 -27.40 4.00
C ASN A 103 -1.98 -26.14 4.72
N LEU A 104 -2.09 -25.01 4.02
CA LEU A 104 -2.52 -23.75 4.63
C LEU A 104 -3.96 -23.83 5.13
N LYS A 105 -4.19 -23.29 6.33
CA LYS A 105 -5.52 -23.14 6.92
C LYS A 105 -5.95 -21.69 6.77
N LEU A 106 -6.92 -21.47 5.89
CA LEU A 106 -7.47 -20.14 5.64
C LEU A 106 -8.56 -19.85 6.67
N ALA A 107 -8.47 -18.66 7.27
CA ALA A 107 -9.49 -18.11 8.16
C ALA A 107 -9.79 -16.67 7.74
N SER A 108 -10.99 -16.21 8.04
CA SER A 108 -11.39 -14.81 7.86
C SER A 108 -11.68 -14.20 9.22
N ALA A 109 -11.41 -12.90 9.34
CA ALA A 109 -11.70 -12.13 10.53
C ALA A 109 -12.22 -10.74 10.15
N PRO A 110 -12.99 -10.07 11.02
CA PRO A 110 -13.39 -8.68 10.82
C PRO A 110 -12.17 -7.74 10.68
N PRO A 111 -12.33 -6.59 10.00
CA PRO A 111 -11.22 -5.66 9.75
C PRO A 111 -10.42 -5.23 10.99
N ILE A 112 -11.09 -5.03 12.13
CA ILE A 112 -10.43 -4.63 13.39
C ILE A 112 -9.49 -5.73 13.87
N GLN A 113 -9.95 -6.99 13.90
CA GLN A 113 -9.14 -8.12 14.35
C GLN A 113 -7.99 -8.39 13.38
N LEU A 114 -8.22 -8.27 12.07
CA LEU A 114 -7.14 -8.36 11.07
C LEU A 114 -6.08 -7.28 11.28
N ALA A 115 -6.50 -6.05 11.61
CA ALA A 115 -5.57 -4.96 11.83
C ALA A 115 -4.74 -5.14 13.09
N GLU A 116 -5.38 -5.53 14.20
CA GLU A 116 -4.69 -5.84 15.45
C GLU A 116 -3.67 -6.96 15.25
N MET A 117 -4.06 -8.04 14.56
CA MET A 117 -3.15 -9.14 14.23
C MET A 117 -2.00 -8.70 13.31
N TYR A 118 -2.26 -7.82 12.35
CA TYR A 118 -1.23 -7.28 11.45
C TYR A 118 -0.15 -6.53 12.21
N PHE A 119 -0.53 -5.56 13.05
CA PHE A 119 0.44 -4.77 13.81
C PHE A 119 1.08 -5.54 14.97
N GLN A 120 0.49 -6.67 15.40
CA GLN A 120 1.17 -7.62 16.28
C GLN A 120 2.30 -8.38 15.57
N LEU A 121 2.09 -8.74 14.29
CA LEU A 121 3.10 -9.42 13.47
C LEU A 121 4.17 -8.46 12.93
N HIS A 122 3.80 -7.19 12.71
CA HIS A 122 4.64 -6.15 12.11
C HIS A 122 4.72 -4.88 12.99
N PRO A 123 5.26 -4.99 14.22
CA PRO A 123 5.37 -3.84 15.13
C PRO A 123 6.24 -2.70 14.58
N GLU A 124 7.17 -3.00 13.67
CA GLU A 124 8.04 -2.05 13.00
C GLU A 124 7.34 -1.18 11.95
N GLU A 125 6.12 -1.55 11.54
CA GLU A 125 5.36 -0.85 10.49
C GLU A 125 4.32 0.12 11.05
N VAL A 126 4.30 0.35 12.37
CA VAL A 126 3.34 1.28 12.99
C VAL A 126 3.53 2.71 12.46
N ASP A 127 4.78 3.15 12.37
CA ASP A 127 5.11 4.48 11.90
C ASP A 127 5.16 4.53 10.37
N PRO A 128 4.47 5.50 9.74
CA PRO A 128 4.57 5.66 8.30
C PRO A 128 6.00 6.06 7.91
N VAL A 129 6.60 5.27 7.03
CA VAL A 129 7.71 5.64 6.17
C VAL A 129 7.32 6.81 5.26
N TRP A 130 8.14 7.85 5.28
CA TRP A 130 8.09 8.99 4.38
C TRP A 130 9.25 8.90 3.41
N GLY A 131 8.95 8.98 2.11
CA GLY A 131 9.95 8.90 1.05
C GLY A 131 9.88 10.10 0.12
N ASN A 132 10.90 10.24 -0.73
CA ASN A 132 10.89 11.25 -1.78
C ASN A 132 9.85 10.84 -2.86
N PRO A 133 8.79 11.63 -3.09
CA PRO A 133 7.79 11.30 -4.11
C PRO A 133 8.39 11.28 -5.52
N CYS A 134 9.58 11.84 -5.70
CA CYS A 134 10.29 11.84 -6.97
C CYS A 134 11.00 10.52 -7.32
N ASP A 135 11.06 9.57 -6.39
CA ASP A 135 11.66 8.26 -6.66
C ASP A 135 10.63 7.28 -7.24
N ASP A 136 9.33 7.61 -7.19
CA ASP A 136 8.24 6.79 -7.69
C ASP A 136 7.43 7.51 -8.78
N ALA A 137 7.33 6.90 -9.96
CA ALA A 137 6.63 7.47 -11.10
C ALA A 137 5.12 7.63 -10.89
N ARG A 138 4.47 6.79 -10.07
CA ARG A 138 3.05 6.94 -9.71
C ARG A 138 2.87 8.05 -8.69
N HIS A 139 3.76 8.18 -7.71
CA HIS A 139 3.72 9.30 -6.76
C HIS A 139 3.88 10.66 -7.48
N LYS A 140 4.73 10.75 -8.51
CA LYS A 140 4.79 11.95 -9.37
C LYS A 140 3.47 12.25 -10.07
N LYS A 141 2.77 11.23 -10.56
CA LYS A 141 1.52 11.40 -11.34
C LYS A 141 0.35 11.92 -10.52
N ILE A 142 0.31 11.62 -9.21
CA ILE A 142 -0.72 12.12 -8.29
C ILE A 142 -0.40 13.53 -7.77
N TRP A 143 0.78 14.05 -8.06
CA TRP A 143 1.19 15.37 -7.59
C TRP A 143 0.50 16.49 -8.37
N SER A 144 0.41 17.68 -7.75
CA SER A 144 -0.14 18.86 -8.44
C SER A 144 0.70 19.17 -9.67
N LYS A 145 0.04 19.50 -10.79
CA LYS A 145 0.71 19.90 -12.04
C LYS A 145 1.65 21.10 -11.87
N THR A 146 1.44 21.91 -10.82
CA THR A 146 2.24 23.09 -10.49
C THR A 146 3.52 22.76 -9.70
N LYS A 147 3.68 21.53 -9.21
CA LYS A 147 4.82 21.10 -8.42
C LYS A 147 5.73 20.18 -9.23
N ASN A 148 7.02 20.25 -8.96
CA ASN A 148 8.04 19.41 -9.58
C ASN A 148 9.11 19.03 -8.56
N CYS A 149 10.01 18.14 -8.92
CA CYS A 149 11.03 17.63 -7.99
C CYS A 149 12.00 18.70 -7.49
N ASP A 150 12.14 19.81 -8.21
CA ASP A 150 12.97 20.95 -7.79
C ASP A 150 12.29 21.83 -6.73
N SER A 151 10.97 21.71 -6.57
CA SER A 151 10.21 22.38 -5.52
C SER A 151 10.37 21.75 -4.13
N LEU A 152 11.02 20.58 -4.03
CA LEU A 152 11.25 19.90 -2.76
C LEU A 152 12.54 20.40 -2.08
N PRO A 153 12.58 20.43 -0.74
CA PRO A 153 13.81 20.72 -0.03
C PRO A 153 14.87 19.67 -0.37
N LYS A 154 16.11 20.13 -0.56
CA LYS A 154 17.25 19.25 -0.86
C LYS A 154 17.65 18.38 0.34
N PHE A 155 17.34 18.83 1.56
CA PHE A 155 17.46 18.05 2.79
C PHE A 155 16.46 18.55 3.82
N LEU A 156 16.11 17.71 4.79
CA LEU A 156 15.16 18.00 5.86
C LEU A 156 15.83 17.76 7.22
N VAL A 157 15.62 18.67 8.17
CA VAL A 157 16.03 18.50 9.57
C VAL A 157 14.79 18.11 10.37
N ILE A 158 14.73 16.85 10.80
CA ILE A 158 13.60 16.29 11.56
C ILE A 158 14.17 15.63 12.82
N GLY A 159 13.56 15.89 13.97
CA GLY A 159 13.95 15.24 15.21
C GLY A 159 12.91 15.42 16.32
N PRO A 160 12.98 14.60 17.38
CA PRO A 160 12.19 14.81 18.59
C PRO A 160 12.40 16.21 19.18
N GLN A 161 11.48 16.66 20.03
CA GLN A 161 11.68 17.91 20.76
C GLN A 161 12.98 17.84 21.60
N LYS A 162 13.65 18.99 21.72
CA LYS A 162 14.87 19.19 22.53
C LYS A 162 16.13 18.46 22.06
N THR A 163 16.21 18.09 20.78
CA THR A 163 17.45 17.51 20.19
C THR A 163 18.38 18.54 19.56
N GLY A 164 18.19 19.83 19.84
CA GLY A 164 19.05 20.90 19.31
C GLY A 164 18.82 21.22 17.83
N THR A 165 17.70 20.80 17.23
CA THR A 165 17.34 21.11 15.84
C THR A 165 17.34 22.60 15.55
N THR A 166 16.94 23.44 16.51
CA THR A 166 17.02 24.91 16.39
C THR A 166 18.46 25.39 16.23
N ALA A 167 19.40 24.90 17.03
CA ALA A 167 20.80 25.30 16.92
C ALA A 167 21.42 24.87 15.59
N LEU A 168 21.13 23.65 15.14
CA LEU A 168 21.55 23.16 13.82
C LEU A 168 20.93 23.99 12.70
N TYR A 169 19.64 24.31 12.79
CA TYR A 169 18.94 25.17 11.83
C TYR A 169 19.57 26.57 11.76
N THR A 170 19.86 27.19 12.91
CA THR A 170 20.53 28.49 12.98
C THR A 170 21.92 28.43 12.35
N PHE A 171 22.71 27.40 12.66
CA PHE A 171 24.03 27.19 12.07
C PHE A 171 23.97 27.07 10.53
N LEU A 172 23.07 26.23 10.00
CA LEU A 172 22.93 26.03 8.57
C LEU A 172 22.44 27.30 7.85
N SER A 173 21.57 28.08 8.49
CA SER A 173 21.06 29.35 7.95
C SER A 173 22.13 30.44 7.83
N MET A 174 23.26 30.31 8.54
CA MET A 174 24.40 31.23 8.36
C MET A 174 25.16 30.98 7.06
N HIS A 175 24.98 29.83 6.40
CA HIS A 175 25.72 29.48 5.20
C HIS A 175 25.03 30.02 3.94
N GLY A 176 25.71 30.89 3.16
CA GLY A 176 25.12 31.60 2.02
C GLY A 176 24.62 30.71 0.86
N SER A 177 24.96 29.43 0.83
CA SER A 177 24.46 28.46 -0.17
C SER A 177 23.24 27.67 0.29
N ILE A 178 22.75 27.87 1.51
CA ILE A 178 21.62 27.14 2.09
C ILE A 178 20.43 28.10 2.22
N ALA A 179 19.34 27.77 1.53
CA ALA A 179 18.06 28.47 1.70
C ALA A 179 17.24 27.76 2.79
N SER A 180 16.78 28.51 3.79
CA SER A 180 15.93 28.01 4.86
C SER A 180 14.45 28.10 4.50
N ASN A 181 13.59 27.40 5.24
CA ASN A 181 12.14 27.57 5.13
C ASN A 181 11.70 28.92 5.74
N ILE A 182 10.48 29.34 5.40
CA ILE A 182 9.82 30.48 6.03
C ILE A 182 9.46 30.10 7.47
N ALA A 183 9.69 31.01 8.41
CA ALA A 183 9.29 30.83 9.80
C ALA A 183 7.77 30.61 9.89
N SER A 184 7.36 29.55 10.55
CA SER A 184 5.96 29.22 10.76
C SER A 184 5.52 29.74 12.14
N PRO A 185 4.41 30.48 12.23
CA PRO A 185 3.92 30.97 13.52
C PRO A 185 3.45 29.83 14.45
N ASP A 186 3.10 28.66 13.90
CA ASP A 186 2.60 27.50 14.64
C ASP A 186 3.70 26.51 15.04
N THR A 187 4.82 26.53 14.32
CA THR A 187 5.96 25.64 14.53
C THR A 187 7.22 26.51 14.55
N PHE A 188 7.55 26.97 15.77
CA PHE A 188 8.66 27.86 16.13
C PHE A 188 9.90 27.75 15.24
#